data_AF-A0A2H9MV16-F1
#
_entry.id   AF-A0A2H9MV16-F1
#
_cell.length_a   1.000
_cell.length_b   1.000
_cell.length_c   1.000
_cell.angle_alpha   90.00
_cell.angle_beta   90.00
_cell.angle_gamma   90.00
#
_symmetry.space_group_name_H-M   'P 1'
#
loop_
_entity.id
_entity.type
_entity.pdbx_description
1 polymer ?
#
loop_
_entity_poly.entity_id
_entity_poly.type
_entity_poly.pdbx_seq_one_letter_code
_entity_poly.pdbx_strand_id
1 'polypeptide(L)' 'FSNYLQPYDENHIIGIGRDTKENSWGGVEQKGVKISMFDVSDFNKPKE' A
#
# COMPACT_ATOMS: atom_id res chain seq x y z
N PHE A 1 2.76 -4.98 -3.00
CA PHE A 1 2.23 -5.17 -1.63
C PHE A 1 2.80 -4.09 -0.70
N SER A 2 2.06 -3.67 0.34
CA SER A 2 2.51 -2.65 1.32
C SER A 2 3.40 -3.30 2.38
N ASN A 3 4.62 -2.79 2.57
CA ASN A 3 5.62 -3.35 3.50
C ASN A 3 5.74 -2.53 4.78
N TYR A 4 5.27 -1.30 4.78
CA TYR A 4 5.38 -0.37 5.89
C TYR A 4 4.13 0.51 5.95
N LEU A 5 3.63 0.72 7.17
CA LEU A 5 2.49 1.58 7.46
C LEU A 5 2.97 2.68 8.40
N GLN A 6 2.80 3.93 8.01
CA GLN A 6 3.13 5.10 8.82
C GLN A 6 1.84 5.84 9.20
N PRO A 7 1.51 5.95 10.49
CA PRO A 7 0.47 6.86 10.95
C PRO A 7 0.82 8.28 10.52
N TYR A 8 -0.11 8.96 9.83
CA TYR A 8 0.03 10.36 9.47
C TYR A 8 -0.70 11.25 10.48
N ASP A 9 -1.95 10.87 10.80
CA ASP A 9 -2.76 11.48 11.86
C ASP A 9 -3.66 10.41 12.52
N GLU A 10 -4.63 10.83 13.33
CA GLU A 10 -5.53 9.93 14.07
C GLU A 10 -6.34 8.99 13.18
N ASN A 11 -6.63 9.39 11.94
CA ASN A 11 -7.55 8.69 11.03
C ASN A 11 -6.92 8.35 9.68
N HIS A 12 -5.66 8.68 9.43
CA HIS A 12 -5.01 8.40 8.16
C HIS A 12 -3.67 7.68 8.30
N ILE A 13 -3.45 6.70 7.43
CA ILE A 13 -2.25 5.88 7.38
C ILE A 13 -1.68 5.93 5.97
N ILE A 14 -0.38 6.20 5.86
CA ILE A 14 0.36 6.08 4.60
C ILE A 14 0.92 4.66 4.51
N GLY A 15 0.52 3.91 3.48
CA GLY A 15 1.13 2.64 3.14
C GLY A 15 2.23 2.80 2.11
N ILE A 16 3.43 2.37 2.48
CA ILE A 16 4.58 2.32 1.58
C ILE A 16 4.83 0.85 1.22
N GLY A 17 4.78 0.57 -0.07
CA GLY A 17 4.91 -0.76 -0.63
C GLY A 17 5.85 -0.81 -1.82
N ARG A 18 6.00 -2.02 -2.35
CA ARG A 18 6.61 -2.23 -3.65
C ARG A 18 5.52 -2.43 -4.69
N ASP A 19 5.65 -1.70 -5.79
CA ASP A 19 4.88 -1.98 -6.99
C ASP A 19 5.47 -3.21 -7.66
N THR A 20 4.66 -4.25 -7.77
CA THR A 20 5.08 -5.56 -8.26
C THR A 20 4.15 -5.99 -9.37
N LYS A 21 4.70 -6.27 -10.55
CA LYS A 21 3.94 -6.78 -11.68
C LYS A 21 4.41 -8.18 -12.01
N GLU A 22 3.48 -9.06 -12.33
CA GLU A 22 3.81 -10.37 -12.87
C GLU A 22 4.39 -10.21 -14.28
N ASN A 23 5.54 -10.83 -14.52
CA ASN A 23 6.17 -10.86 -15.83
C ASN A 23 5.59 -12.01 -16.66
N SER A 24 5.80 -11.98 -17.97
CA SER A 24 5.24 -12.99 -18.90
C SER A 24 5.78 -14.42 -18.69
N TRP A 25 6.77 -14.60 -17.82
CA TRP A 25 7.35 -15.89 -17.46
C TRP A 25 6.95 -16.37 -16.06
N GLY A 26 5.96 -15.73 -15.42
CA GLY A 26 5.44 -16.11 -14.10
C GLY A 26 6.31 -15.68 -12.92
N GLY A 27 7.31 -14.83 -13.15
CA GLY A 27 8.10 -14.19 -12.11
C GLY A 27 7.51 -12.84 -11.69
N VAL A 28 7.86 -12.36 -10.50
CA VAL A 28 7.42 -11.06 -10.00
C VAL A 28 8.50 -10.01 -10.25
N GLU A 29 8.20 -9.00 -11.06
CA GLU A 29 9.07 -7.84 -11.29
C GLU A 29 8.71 -6.71 -10.32
N GLN A 30 9.69 -6.25 -9.53
CA GLN A 30 9.52 -5.07 -8.67
C GLN A 30 9.84 -3.82 -9.48
N LYS A 31 8.82 -3.02 -9.81
CA LYS A 31 8.96 -1.85 -10.68
C LYS A 31 9.35 -0.57 -9.94
N GLY A 32 9.06 -0.51 -8.64
CA GLY A 32 9.38 0.65 -7.83
C GLY A 32 8.66 0.67 -6.49
N VAL A 33 8.58 1.87 -5.90
CA VAL A 33 7.85 2.12 -4.65
C VAL A 33 6.42 2.52 -5.00
N LYS A 34 5.44 1.88 -4.35
CA LYS A 34 4.03 2.26 -4.36
C LYS A 34 3.72 3.00 -3.06
N ILE A 35 3.09 4.17 -3.15
CA ILE A 35 2.58 4.92 -1.99
C ILE A 35 1.06 4.95 -2.10
N SER A 36 0.37 4.52 -1.05
CA SER A 36 -1.09 4.60 -0.90
C SER A 36 -1.41 5.36 0.39
N MET A 37 -2.55 6.06 0.43
CA MET A 37 -3.08 6.72 1.63
C MET A 37 -4.39 6.02 1.99
N PHE A 38 -4.58 5.70 3.26
CA PHE A 38 -5.77 5.01 3.75
C PHE A 38 -6.47 5.86 4.79
N ASP A 39 -7.77 6.07 4.62
CA ASP A 39 -8.65 6.64 5.63
C ASP A 39 -9.21 5.50 6.49
N VAL A 40 -8.84 5.52 7.77
CA VAL A 40 -9.21 4.55 8.81
C VAL A 40 -10.15 5.13 9.87
N SER A 41 -10.80 6.26 9.58
CA SER A 41 -11.85 6.84 10.44
C SER A 41 -12.97 5.85 10.78
N ASP A 42 -13.23 4.87 9.90
CA ASP A 42 -14.04 3.68 10.17
C ASP A 42 -13.16 2.43 10.04
N PHE A 43 -12.69 1.90 11.19
CA PHE A 43 -11.86 0.69 11.25
C PHE A 43 -12.50 -0.55 10.60
N ASN A 44 -13.84 -0.59 10.51
CA ASN A 44 -14.54 -1.72 9.88
C ASN A 44 -14.68 -1.55 8.36
N LYS A 45 -14.37 -0.36 7.81
CA LYS A 45 -14.51 -0.06 6.38
C LYS A 45 -13.53 1.01 5.89
N PRO A 46 -12.21 0.74 5.94
CA PRO A 46 -11.22 1.69 5.46
C PRO A 46 -11.37 1.91 3.95
N LYS A 47 -11.20 3.16 3.51
CA LYS A 47 -11.23 3.56 2.09
C LYS A 47 -9.80 3.88 1.62
N GLU A 48 -9.41 3.33 0.47
CA GLU A 48 -8.14 3.59 -0.24
C GLU A 48 -8.31 4.72 -1.27
#